data_AF-A0A4Q5WC83-F1
#
_entry.id   AF-A0A4Q5WC83-F1
#
_cell.length_a   1.000
_cell.length_b   1.000
_cell.length_c   1.000
_cell.angle_alpha   90.00
_cell.angle_beta   90.00
_cell.angle_gamma   90.00
#
_symmetry.space_group_name_H-M   'P 1'
#
loop_
_entity.id
_entity.type
_entity.pdbx_description
1 polymer ?
#
loop_
_entity_poly.entity_id
_entity_poly.type
_entity_poly.pdbx_seq_one_letter_code
_entity_poly.pdbx_strand_id
1 'polypeptide(L)'
;MDSDGEIARAARLMPIAAIGEKLGIPGEALIPYGHTKAKIAGSYLKQLKDRPDGDLVLVTAMNPTPAGEGKTTTTVGLGDALTRLGKKTVIALREPSLGPCFGQKGGATGGGYSQVVPMDDINLHFTGDFHAITAAHNLLAAMVDNHIHWGNALGIDLRRIRWRRALDVNDRSLRGVITGLGGVGNGTPAEAGFDITVASEVMAILCLAEDLADLKDRLARIIVAETRDRKPITAGDIKADGAMAVLLKDAIQPNLVQTIENTPAIVHLGPFANIAHGCNSVVATRAALKLGDIVVTEAGFGADLGAQKFFDIKCRLSGLKPKAAVLVATIRSLKMNGGVAKTDLHAENIDALTRGAVNIQRHI
;
A
#
# COMPACT_ATOMS: atom_id res chain seq x y z
N MET A 1 9.63 15.27 -25.06
CA MET A 1 10.01 14.35 -23.97
C MET A 1 8.98 13.26 -24.01
N ASP A 2 9.41 12.01 -24.13
CA ASP A 2 8.50 10.86 -24.23
C ASP A 2 7.62 10.81 -22.98
N SER A 3 6.39 10.34 -23.13
CA SER A 3 5.48 10.11 -22.01
C SER A 3 5.99 8.97 -21.12
N ASP A 4 5.60 8.97 -19.84
CA ASP A 4 6.01 7.93 -18.89
C ASP A 4 5.70 6.51 -19.41
N GLY A 5 4.55 6.33 -20.07
CA GLY A 5 4.15 5.04 -20.67
C GLY A 5 4.94 4.65 -21.91
N GLU A 6 5.43 5.61 -22.71
CA GLU A 6 6.35 5.32 -23.82
C GLU A 6 7.71 4.88 -23.29
N ILE A 7 8.24 5.58 -22.27
CA ILE A 7 9.50 5.22 -21.61
C ILE A 7 9.39 3.81 -20.99
N ALA A 8 8.31 3.52 -20.28
CA ALA A 8 8.09 2.22 -19.64
C ALA A 8 8.01 1.06 -20.66
N ARG A 9 7.35 1.28 -21.81
CA ARG A 9 7.25 0.27 -22.88
C ARG A 9 8.55 0.04 -23.64
N ALA A 10 9.41 1.06 -23.71
CA ALA A 10 10.73 0.95 -24.33
C ALA A 10 11.78 0.29 -23.41
N ALA A 11 11.47 0.07 -22.12
CA ALA A 11 12.39 -0.49 -21.15
C ALA A 11 12.75 -1.95 -21.47
N ARG A 12 14.04 -2.29 -21.39
CA ARG A 12 14.54 -3.65 -21.57
C ARG A 12 14.54 -4.39 -20.23
N LEU A 13 13.46 -5.11 -19.97
CA LEU A 13 13.27 -5.83 -18.72
C LEU A 13 14.12 -7.11 -18.69
N MET A 14 14.80 -7.35 -17.57
CA MET A 14 15.43 -8.64 -17.30
C MET A 14 14.36 -9.66 -16.90
N PRO A 15 14.56 -10.96 -17.19
CA PRO A 15 13.75 -12.01 -16.58
C PRO A 15 13.77 -11.89 -15.05
N ILE A 16 12.63 -12.09 -14.41
CA ILE A 16 12.50 -11.88 -12.96
C ILE A 16 13.41 -12.81 -12.14
N ALA A 17 13.72 -14.00 -12.67
CA ALA A 17 14.69 -14.91 -12.08
C ALA A 17 16.08 -14.28 -11.95
N ALA A 18 16.52 -13.52 -12.96
CA ALA A 18 17.81 -12.83 -12.93
C ALA A 18 17.81 -11.64 -11.95
N ILE A 19 16.67 -10.98 -11.75
CA ILE A 19 16.51 -9.97 -10.69
C ILE A 19 16.57 -10.63 -9.30
N GLY A 20 15.95 -11.80 -9.15
CA GLY A 20 16.06 -12.61 -7.93
C GLY A 20 17.49 -13.06 -7.64
N GLU A 21 18.25 -13.45 -8.66
CA GLU A 21 19.66 -13.83 -8.55
C GLU A 21 20.53 -12.67 -8.03
N LYS A 22 20.30 -11.42 -8.48
CA LYS A 22 20.96 -10.23 -7.91
C LYS A 22 20.75 -10.10 -6.40
N LEU A 23 19.64 -10.63 -5.89
CA LEU A 23 19.32 -10.65 -4.46
C LEU A 23 19.75 -11.94 -3.75
N GLY A 24 20.20 -12.96 -4.49
CA GLY A 24 20.50 -14.29 -3.96
C GLY A 24 19.23 -15.06 -3.58
N ILE A 25 18.10 -14.79 -4.26
CA ILE A 25 16.87 -15.56 -4.12
C ILE A 25 16.95 -16.75 -5.07
N PRO A 26 16.85 -17.99 -4.57
CA PRO A 26 16.89 -19.16 -5.44
C PRO A 26 15.61 -19.26 -6.28
N GLY A 27 15.70 -19.85 -7.47
CA GLY A 27 14.61 -19.85 -8.44
C GLY A 27 13.32 -20.50 -7.91
N GLU A 28 13.43 -21.56 -7.12
CA GLU A 28 12.30 -22.25 -6.48
C GLU A 28 11.57 -21.42 -5.41
N ALA A 29 12.21 -20.35 -4.91
CA ALA A 29 11.60 -19.40 -3.98
C ALA A 29 10.86 -18.26 -4.69
N LEU A 30 10.89 -18.21 -6.03
CA LEU A 30 10.12 -17.28 -6.83
C LEU A 30 8.92 -17.99 -7.44
N ILE A 31 7.73 -17.43 -7.23
CA ILE A 31 6.47 -17.88 -7.83
C ILE A 31 6.17 -16.93 -9.00
N PRO A 32 6.45 -17.29 -10.26
CA PRO A 32 6.40 -16.36 -11.37
C PRO A 32 4.95 -15.98 -11.76
N TYR A 33 4.74 -14.71 -12.06
CA TYR A 33 3.52 -14.18 -12.68
C TYR A 33 3.87 -13.63 -14.06
N GLY A 34 4.10 -14.54 -15.00
CA GLY A 34 4.78 -14.23 -16.26
C GLY A 34 6.30 -14.16 -16.06
N HIS A 35 6.99 -13.43 -16.94
CA HIS A 35 8.46 -13.44 -16.98
C HIS A 35 9.13 -12.30 -16.23
N THR A 36 8.39 -11.26 -15.85
CA THR A 36 8.93 -9.98 -15.37
C THR A 36 8.52 -9.61 -13.94
N LYS A 37 7.72 -10.47 -13.29
CA LYS A 37 7.25 -10.30 -11.91
C LYS A 37 7.04 -11.66 -11.24
N ALA A 38 7.23 -11.72 -9.92
CA ALA A 38 7.08 -12.95 -9.14
C ALA A 38 6.71 -12.62 -7.69
N LYS A 39 6.01 -13.53 -7.02
CA LYS A 39 5.90 -13.51 -5.55
C LYS A 39 7.14 -14.17 -4.93
N ILE A 40 7.60 -13.66 -3.80
CA ILE A 40 8.67 -14.29 -3.01
C ILE A 40 8.01 -15.25 -2.01
N ALA A 41 8.33 -16.55 -2.13
CA ALA A 41 7.70 -17.61 -1.37
C ALA A 41 7.80 -17.40 0.15
N GLY A 42 6.68 -17.53 0.85
CA GLY A 42 6.64 -17.37 2.31
C GLY A 42 7.55 -18.34 3.08
N SER A 43 7.82 -19.53 2.53
CA SER A 43 8.78 -20.49 3.08
C SER A 43 10.21 -19.96 3.06
N TYR A 44 10.61 -19.26 2.00
CA TYR A 44 11.92 -18.62 1.89
C TYR A 44 12.05 -17.41 2.81
N LEU A 45 11.00 -16.59 2.94
CA LEU A 45 10.99 -15.44 3.86
C LEU A 45 11.31 -15.85 5.32
N LYS A 46 10.81 -17.02 5.75
CA LYS A 46 11.12 -17.56 7.09
C LYS A 46 12.62 -17.87 7.27
N GLN A 47 13.30 -18.31 6.22
CA GLN A 47 14.74 -18.62 6.24
C GLN A 47 15.60 -17.34 6.31
N LEU A 48 15.05 -16.19 5.93
CA LEU A 48 15.75 -14.90 5.98
C LEU A 48 15.83 -14.30 7.39
N LYS A 49 15.06 -14.82 8.36
CA LYS A 49 14.84 -14.20 9.67
C LYS A 49 16.14 -13.84 10.41
N ASP A 50 17.12 -14.73 10.36
CA ASP A 50 18.37 -14.61 11.11
C ASP A 50 19.48 -13.87 10.33
N ARG A 51 19.24 -13.48 9.08
CA ARG A 51 20.19 -12.63 8.34
C ARG A 51 20.25 -11.24 8.98
N PRO A 52 21.40 -10.55 8.99
CA PRO A 52 21.46 -9.16 9.44
C PRO A 52 20.56 -8.28 8.56
N ASP A 53 19.99 -7.24 9.16
CA ASP A 53 19.28 -6.19 8.40
C ASP A 53 20.29 -5.24 7.76
N GLY A 54 20.03 -4.84 6.51
CA GLY A 54 20.66 -3.68 5.88
C GLY A 54 20.17 -2.35 6.46
N ASP A 55 20.57 -1.25 5.84
CA ASP A 55 20.20 0.10 6.24
C ASP A 55 18.85 0.52 5.64
N LEU A 56 17.92 0.95 6.50
CA LEU A 56 16.59 1.40 6.09
C LEU A 56 16.56 2.93 5.86
N VAL A 57 16.20 3.36 4.65
CA VAL A 57 16.04 4.75 4.26
C VAL A 57 14.57 5.05 3.98
N LEU A 58 14.01 6.03 4.69
CA LEU A 58 12.65 6.51 4.45
C LEU A 58 12.67 7.73 3.52
N VAL A 59 11.93 7.68 2.42
CA VAL A 59 11.62 8.83 1.58
C VAL A 59 10.25 9.38 1.96
N THR A 60 10.21 10.66 2.33
CA THR A 60 9.01 11.43 2.63
C THR A 60 9.04 12.74 1.83
N ALA A 61 8.04 13.60 2.00
CA ALA A 61 7.98 14.89 1.33
C ALA A 61 7.47 15.98 2.25
N MET A 62 7.60 17.22 1.81
CA MET A 62 6.83 18.34 2.33
C MET A 62 5.31 18.13 2.11
N ASN A 63 4.47 19.03 2.61
CA ASN A 63 3.02 18.93 2.35
C ASN A 63 2.74 18.94 0.84
N PRO A 64 1.89 18.03 0.34
CA PRO A 64 1.63 17.93 -1.09
C PRO A 64 0.91 19.17 -1.61
N THR A 65 1.32 19.61 -2.79
CA THR A 65 0.76 20.74 -3.52
C THR A 65 0.29 20.31 -4.91
N PRO A 66 -0.61 21.06 -5.55
CA PRO A 66 -0.99 20.81 -6.95
C PRO A 66 0.15 20.84 -7.97
N ALA A 67 1.35 21.31 -7.60
CA ALA A 67 2.53 21.34 -8.47
C ALA A 67 3.23 19.96 -8.58
N GLY A 68 3.03 19.09 -7.60
CA GLY A 68 3.67 17.78 -7.49
C GLY A 68 5.12 17.86 -6.99
N GLU A 69 5.45 16.97 -6.07
CA GLU A 69 6.78 16.93 -5.44
C GLU A 69 7.69 15.86 -6.04
N GLY A 70 7.13 14.79 -6.63
CA GLY A 70 7.91 13.72 -7.24
C GLY A 70 8.51 12.71 -6.26
N LYS A 71 7.88 12.51 -5.09
CA LYS A 71 8.39 11.62 -4.03
C LYS A 71 8.75 10.22 -4.52
N THR A 72 7.83 9.53 -5.22
CA THR A 72 8.07 8.17 -5.70
C THR A 72 9.14 8.13 -6.80
N THR A 73 9.21 9.16 -7.64
CA THR A 73 10.32 9.34 -8.58
C THR A 73 11.66 9.43 -7.85
N THR A 74 11.73 10.16 -6.73
CA THR A 74 12.93 10.20 -5.88
C THR A 74 13.24 8.86 -5.24
N THR A 75 12.23 8.14 -4.74
CA THR A 75 12.40 6.78 -4.17
C THR A 75 13.07 5.84 -5.17
N VAL A 76 12.56 5.81 -6.40
CA VAL A 76 13.11 4.97 -7.48
C VAL A 76 14.49 5.45 -7.91
N GLY A 77 14.64 6.74 -8.19
CA GLY A 77 15.91 7.32 -8.65
C GLY A 77 17.03 7.20 -7.61
N LEU A 78 16.73 7.31 -6.32
CA LEU A 78 17.70 7.06 -5.25
C LEU A 78 18.14 5.60 -5.23
N GLY A 79 17.21 4.66 -5.39
CA GLY A 79 17.53 3.24 -5.46
C GLY A 79 18.43 2.92 -6.66
N ASP A 80 18.11 3.45 -7.84
CA ASP A 80 18.92 3.29 -9.05
C ASP A 80 20.32 3.91 -8.88
N ALA A 81 20.40 5.12 -8.31
CA ALA A 81 21.68 5.78 -8.04
C ALA A 81 22.58 4.97 -7.08
N LEU A 82 22.02 4.42 -6.01
CA LEU A 82 22.77 3.58 -5.07
C LEU A 82 23.23 2.27 -5.72
N THR A 83 22.40 1.65 -6.56
CA THR A 83 22.79 0.48 -7.36
C THR A 83 23.95 0.79 -8.30
N ARG A 84 23.94 1.95 -8.98
CA ARG A 84 25.05 2.42 -9.83
C ARG A 84 26.34 2.65 -9.05
N LEU A 85 26.25 3.02 -7.77
CA LEU A 85 27.38 3.13 -6.85
C LEU A 85 27.86 1.77 -6.30
N GLY A 86 27.34 0.66 -6.83
CA GLY A 86 27.73 -0.69 -6.45
C GLY A 86 27.14 -1.16 -5.11
N LYS A 87 26.12 -0.48 -4.58
CA LYS A 87 25.42 -0.92 -3.35
C LYS A 87 24.31 -1.88 -3.70
N LYS A 88 24.19 -3.00 -2.96
CA LYS A 88 23.09 -3.94 -3.14
C LYS A 88 21.80 -3.32 -2.60
N THR A 89 21.07 -2.62 -3.47
CA THR A 89 19.92 -1.79 -3.07
C THR A 89 18.60 -2.46 -3.43
N VAL A 90 17.61 -2.36 -2.55
CA VAL A 90 16.25 -2.84 -2.78
C VAL A 90 15.25 -1.72 -2.52
N ILE A 91 14.38 -1.45 -3.49
CA ILE A 91 13.30 -0.48 -3.33
C ILE A 91 12.05 -1.19 -2.78
N ALA A 92 11.29 -0.56 -1.87
CA ALA A 92 10.03 -1.08 -1.36
C ALA A 92 8.90 -0.03 -1.49
N LEU A 93 7.92 -0.31 -2.35
CA LEU A 93 6.83 0.59 -2.72
C LEU A 93 5.45 -0.02 -2.46
N ARG A 94 4.45 0.87 -2.51
CA ARG A 94 3.03 0.49 -2.43
C ARG A 94 2.49 0.14 -3.80
N GLU A 95 1.57 -0.82 -3.83
CA GLU A 95 0.73 -1.08 -5.00
C GLU A 95 -0.33 0.04 -5.13
N PRO A 96 -0.53 0.62 -6.33
CA PRO A 96 -1.60 1.57 -6.57
C PRO A 96 -2.96 0.88 -6.66
N SER A 97 -4.02 1.59 -6.26
CA SER A 97 -5.41 1.16 -6.50
C SER A 97 -5.75 1.22 -7.98
N LEU A 98 -6.52 0.23 -8.44
CA LEU A 98 -7.00 0.11 -9.81
C LEU A 98 -8.01 1.21 -10.16
N GLY A 99 -8.91 1.56 -9.24
CA GLY A 99 -9.99 2.52 -9.49
C GLY A 99 -9.52 3.89 -10.01
N PRO A 100 -8.53 4.55 -9.37
CA PRO A 100 -7.96 5.80 -9.83
C PRO A 100 -7.33 5.77 -11.22
N CYS A 101 -6.83 4.62 -11.69
CA CYS A 101 -6.21 4.49 -13.02
C CYS A 101 -7.20 4.75 -14.17
N PHE A 102 -8.49 4.51 -13.94
CA PHE A 102 -9.57 4.84 -14.88
C PHE A 102 -10.20 6.22 -14.64
N GLY A 103 -9.62 7.00 -13.73
CA GLY A 103 -10.01 8.38 -13.41
C GLY A 103 -8.97 9.40 -13.89
N GLN A 104 -8.67 10.38 -13.03
CA GLN A 104 -7.73 11.47 -13.35
C GLN A 104 -6.28 11.21 -12.90
N LYS A 105 -6.01 10.16 -12.10
CA LYS A 105 -4.72 9.99 -11.43
C LYS A 105 -3.89 8.94 -12.17
N GLY A 106 -2.77 9.38 -12.77
CA GLY A 106 -1.75 8.48 -13.33
C GLY A 106 -1.04 7.66 -12.24
N GLY A 107 -0.33 6.61 -12.68
CA GLY A 107 0.23 5.54 -11.84
C GLY A 107 1.21 5.99 -10.75
N ALA A 108 1.33 5.16 -9.69
CA ALA A 108 2.20 5.41 -8.55
C ALA A 108 3.55 4.68 -8.64
N THR A 109 4.08 4.52 -9.86
CA THR A 109 5.30 3.74 -10.14
C THR A 109 6.55 4.59 -10.33
N GLY A 110 6.47 5.90 -10.09
CA GLY A 110 7.55 6.85 -10.38
C GLY A 110 7.22 7.73 -11.59
N GLY A 111 8.24 8.23 -12.29
CA GLY A 111 8.04 9.03 -13.50
C GLY A 111 9.35 9.29 -14.26
N GLY A 112 9.26 9.62 -15.55
CA GLY A 112 10.41 9.78 -16.44
C GLY A 112 11.24 8.49 -16.53
N TYR A 113 12.56 8.59 -16.37
CA TYR A 113 13.45 7.41 -16.39
C TYR A 113 13.57 6.70 -15.03
N SER A 114 12.93 7.21 -13.99
CA SER A 114 12.92 6.61 -12.65
C SER A 114 11.55 6.01 -12.38
N GLN A 115 11.30 4.83 -12.97
CA GLN A 115 10.05 4.08 -12.82
C GLN A 115 10.30 2.62 -12.42
N VAL A 116 9.34 2.05 -11.68
CA VAL A 116 9.19 0.61 -11.50
C VAL A 116 8.30 0.04 -12.60
N VAL A 117 8.68 -1.12 -13.10
CA VAL A 117 8.10 -1.77 -14.29
C VAL A 117 7.92 -3.27 -14.05
N PRO A 118 6.93 -3.93 -14.69
CA PRO A 118 6.02 -3.42 -15.72
C PRO A 118 4.89 -2.52 -15.20
N MET A 119 4.81 -1.28 -15.69
CA MET A 119 3.89 -0.25 -15.19
C MET A 119 2.42 -0.62 -15.38
N ASP A 120 2.05 -1.17 -16.54
CA ASP A 120 0.67 -1.53 -16.87
C ASP A 120 0.13 -2.62 -15.94
N ASP A 121 0.93 -3.65 -15.67
CA ASP A 121 0.56 -4.70 -14.73
C ASP A 121 0.37 -4.15 -13.32
N ILE A 122 1.31 -3.31 -12.84
CA ILE A 122 1.29 -2.74 -11.49
C ILE A 122 0.05 -1.84 -11.30
N ASN A 123 -0.37 -1.10 -12.33
CA ASN A 123 -1.52 -0.20 -12.25
C ASN A 123 -2.88 -0.91 -12.41
N LEU A 124 -2.90 -2.18 -12.81
CA LEU A 124 -4.12 -2.94 -13.06
C LEU A 124 -4.31 -4.05 -12.03
N HIS A 125 -4.22 -5.31 -12.45
CA HIS A 125 -4.49 -6.46 -11.58
C HIS A 125 -3.26 -6.97 -10.85
N PHE A 126 -2.07 -6.57 -11.32
CA PHE A 126 -0.76 -6.98 -10.84
C PHE A 126 -0.66 -8.48 -10.55
N THR A 127 -0.64 -8.87 -9.28
CA THR A 127 -0.61 -10.26 -8.80
C THR A 127 -1.91 -10.71 -8.13
N GLY A 128 -2.94 -9.85 -8.12
CA GLY A 128 -4.25 -10.13 -7.56
C GLY A 128 -4.41 -9.82 -6.07
N ASP A 129 -3.47 -9.12 -5.46
CA ASP A 129 -3.45 -8.86 -4.01
C ASP A 129 -4.69 -8.07 -3.58
N PHE A 130 -5.08 -7.05 -4.34
CA PHE A 130 -6.25 -6.23 -4.04
C PHE A 130 -7.56 -6.99 -4.28
N HIS A 131 -7.58 -7.93 -5.22
CA HIS A 131 -8.72 -8.83 -5.41
C HIS A 131 -8.91 -9.75 -4.20
N ALA A 132 -7.82 -10.32 -3.67
CA ALA A 132 -7.85 -11.13 -2.46
C ALA A 132 -8.35 -10.33 -1.24
N ILE A 133 -7.92 -9.07 -1.10
CA ILE A 133 -8.39 -8.18 -0.02
C ILE A 133 -9.88 -7.85 -0.19
N THR A 134 -10.32 -7.57 -1.41
CA THR A 134 -11.73 -7.33 -1.72
C THR A 134 -12.58 -8.54 -1.36
N ALA A 135 -12.12 -9.75 -1.74
CA ALA A 135 -12.80 -11.01 -1.43
C ALA A 135 -12.86 -11.25 0.09
N ALA A 136 -11.76 -11.10 0.81
CA ALA A 136 -11.72 -11.29 2.27
C ALA A 136 -12.63 -10.29 3.01
N HIS A 137 -12.59 -9.01 2.61
CA HIS A 137 -13.44 -7.97 3.19
C HIS A 137 -14.93 -8.25 2.97
N ASN A 138 -15.32 -8.62 1.75
CA ASN A 138 -16.70 -8.87 1.40
C ASN A 138 -17.20 -10.22 1.93
N LEU A 139 -16.32 -11.21 2.12
CA LEU A 139 -16.65 -12.44 2.85
C LEU A 139 -17.10 -12.12 4.28
N LEU A 140 -16.36 -11.26 4.99
CA LEU A 140 -16.75 -10.85 6.35
C LEU A 140 -18.10 -10.15 6.36
N ALA A 141 -18.35 -9.23 5.42
CA ALA A 141 -19.66 -8.59 5.28
C ALA A 141 -20.79 -9.60 5.03
N ALA A 142 -20.57 -10.58 4.14
CA ALA A 142 -21.54 -11.63 3.85
C ALA A 142 -21.80 -12.53 5.07
N MET A 143 -20.76 -12.87 5.84
CA MET A 143 -20.90 -13.69 7.04
C MET A 143 -21.66 -12.96 8.16
N VAL A 144 -21.47 -11.64 8.30
CA VAL A 144 -22.26 -10.80 9.23
C VAL A 144 -23.75 -10.84 8.87
N ASP A 145 -24.10 -10.59 7.61
CA ASP A 145 -25.51 -10.61 7.19
C ASP A 145 -26.12 -12.01 7.27
N ASN A 146 -25.36 -13.05 6.94
CA ASN A 146 -25.80 -14.44 7.06
C ASN A 146 -26.05 -14.83 8.52
N HIS A 147 -25.19 -14.39 9.44
CA HIS A 147 -25.38 -14.60 10.87
C HIS A 147 -26.68 -13.95 11.38
N ILE A 148 -27.00 -12.76 10.87
CA ILE A 148 -28.27 -12.09 11.19
C ILE A 148 -29.46 -12.87 10.62
N HIS A 149 -29.37 -13.29 9.36
CA HIS A 149 -30.43 -14.02 8.66
C HIS A 149 -30.82 -15.32 9.39
N TRP A 150 -29.84 -16.08 9.88
CA TRP A 150 -30.06 -17.37 10.55
C TRP A 150 -30.34 -17.29 12.06
N GLY A 151 -30.77 -16.12 12.54
CA GLY A 151 -31.29 -15.98 13.91
C GLY A 151 -30.51 -15.01 14.80
N ASN A 152 -29.46 -14.36 14.29
CA ASN A 152 -28.74 -13.28 14.97
C ASN A 152 -28.38 -13.60 16.43
N ALA A 153 -27.83 -14.79 16.69
CA ALA A 153 -27.57 -15.27 18.05
C ALA A 153 -26.61 -14.38 18.87
N LEU A 154 -25.84 -13.52 18.21
CA LEU A 154 -24.92 -12.56 18.84
C LEU A 154 -25.62 -11.23 19.21
N GLY A 155 -26.88 -11.04 18.81
CA GLY A 155 -27.65 -9.85 19.13
C GLY A 155 -27.15 -8.58 18.43
N ILE A 156 -26.66 -8.70 17.19
CA ILE A 156 -26.22 -7.56 16.36
C ILE A 156 -27.38 -6.57 16.20
N ASP A 157 -27.14 -5.29 16.51
CA ASP A 157 -28.04 -4.21 16.13
C ASP A 157 -27.75 -3.79 14.69
N LEU A 158 -28.72 -3.97 13.79
CA LEU A 158 -28.62 -3.64 12.36
C LEU A 158 -28.19 -2.20 12.09
N ARG A 159 -28.48 -1.27 13.01
CA ARG A 159 -28.12 0.15 12.90
C ARG A 159 -26.70 0.44 13.35
N ARG A 160 -26.01 -0.56 13.91
CA ARG A 160 -24.67 -0.46 14.48
C ARG A 160 -23.67 -1.40 13.82
N ILE A 161 -23.98 -1.85 12.60
CA ILE A 161 -23.01 -2.52 11.76
C ILE A 161 -22.01 -1.45 11.30
N ARG A 162 -20.74 -1.61 11.67
CA ARG A 162 -19.65 -0.71 11.29
C ARG A 162 -18.95 -1.19 10.03
N TRP A 163 -18.98 -2.50 9.79
CA TRP A 163 -18.34 -3.12 8.65
C TRP A 163 -19.11 -2.84 7.36
N ARG A 164 -18.48 -2.07 6.48
CA ARG A 164 -18.98 -1.74 5.14
C ARG A 164 -18.60 -2.87 4.16
N ARG A 165 -18.78 -2.62 2.87
CA ARG A 165 -18.29 -3.47 1.78
C ARG A 165 -17.15 -2.77 1.04
N ALA A 166 -16.43 -3.50 0.20
CA ALA A 166 -15.31 -2.96 -0.56
C ALA A 166 -15.40 -3.27 -2.06
N LEU A 167 -14.98 -2.32 -2.89
CA LEU A 167 -14.79 -2.52 -4.33
C LEU A 167 -13.71 -1.56 -4.85
N ASP A 168 -12.73 -2.05 -5.61
CA ASP A 168 -11.60 -1.24 -6.06
C ASP A 168 -11.90 -0.44 -7.34
N VAL A 169 -13.00 0.32 -7.32
CA VAL A 169 -13.42 1.22 -8.40
C VAL A 169 -13.90 2.55 -7.83
N ASN A 170 -13.82 3.61 -8.63
CA ASN A 170 -14.32 4.92 -8.23
C ASN A 170 -15.83 5.05 -8.47
N ASP A 171 -16.64 4.37 -7.67
CA ASP A 171 -18.11 4.44 -7.76
C ASP A 171 -18.72 5.24 -6.59
N ARG A 172 -19.22 6.44 -6.89
CA ARG A 172 -19.85 7.31 -5.89
C ARG A 172 -21.25 6.85 -5.47
N SER A 173 -21.94 6.08 -6.32
CA SER A 173 -23.33 5.66 -6.10
C SER A 173 -23.43 4.61 -5.01
N LEU A 174 -22.34 3.89 -4.72
CA LEU A 174 -22.29 2.87 -3.69
C LEU A 174 -21.97 3.41 -2.28
N ARG A 175 -21.79 4.73 -2.10
CA ARG A 175 -21.44 5.33 -0.80
C ARG A 175 -22.50 5.07 0.28
N GLY A 176 -23.77 5.08 -0.10
CA GLY A 176 -24.92 4.73 0.74
C GLY A 176 -25.92 3.91 -0.05
N VAL A 177 -26.25 2.72 0.45
CA VAL A 177 -27.18 1.77 -0.17
C VAL A 177 -28.06 1.12 0.90
N ILE A 178 -29.16 0.50 0.47
CA ILE A 178 -29.94 -0.42 1.30
C ILE A 178 -29.72 -1.84 0.76
N THR A 179 -29.29 -2.77 1.61
CA THR A 179 -29.12 -4.18 1.27
C THR A 179 -30.21 -5.04 1.89
N GLY A 180 -30.34 -6.30 1.48
CA GLY A 180 -31.28 -7.26 2.10
C GLY A 180 -32.76 -7.03 1.76
N LEU A 181 -33.04 -6.38 0.62
CA LEU A 181 -34.39 -6.17 0.11
C LEU A 181 -34.93 -7.41 -0.62
N GLY A 182 -36.23 -7.44 -0.89
CA GLY A 182 -36.85 -8.49 -1.72
C GLY A 182 -37.53 -9.62 -0.94
N GLY A 183 -37.84 -9.43 0.35
CA GLY A 183 -38.61 -10.39 1.14
C GLY A 183 -37.76 -11.40 1.92
N VAL A 184 -38.42 -12.34 2.61
CA VAL A 184 -37.84 -13.18 3.67
C VAL A 184 -36.62 -13.99 3.22
N GLY A 185 -36.61 -14.49 1.97
CA GLY A 185 -35.51 -15.29 1.43
C GLY A 185 -34.24 -14.50 1.09
N ASN A 186 -34.27 -13.17 1.11
CA ASN A 186 -33.22 -12.31 0.55
C ASN A 186 -32.42 -11.53 1.59
N GLY A 187 -32.59 -11.85 2.88
CA GLY A 187 -31.88 -11.21 3.99
C GLY A 187 -32.74 -10.24 4.79
N THR A 188 -32.08 -9.37 5.55
CA THR A 188 -32.73 -8.36 6.39
C THR A 188 -32.37 -6.95 5.90
N PRO A 189 -33.36 -6.08 5.61
CA PRO A 189 -33.08 -4.72 5.17
C PRO A 189 -32.19 -3.94 6.15
N ALA A 190 -31.10 -3.36 5.64
CA ALA A 190 -30.17 -2.55 6.42
C ALA A 190 -29.50 -1.47 5.57
N GLU A 191 -29.17 -0.34 6.20
CA GLU A 191 -28.29 0.67 5.61
C GLU A 191 -26.86 0.15 5.55
N ALA A 192 -26.22 0.32 4.39
CA ALA A 192 -24.84 -0.10 4.16
C ALA A 192 -24.15 0.87 3.19
N GLY A 193 -22.91 0.55 2.81
CA GLY A 193 -22.21 1.24 1.75
C GLY A 193 -20.90 0.55 1.41
N PHE A 194 -20.24 1.06 0.38
CA PHE A 194 -18.96 0.57 -0.09
C PHE A 194 -17.87 1.63 0.09
N ASP A 195 -16.68 1.14 0.39
CA ASP A 195 -15.44 1.91 0.33
C ASP A 195 -14.54 1.34 -0.77
N ILE A 196 -13.58 2.14 -1.22
CA ILE A 196 -12.56 1.63 -2.14
C ILE A 196 -11.67 0.61 -1.41
N THR A 197 -11.24 -0.47 -2.07
CA THR A 197 -10.54 -1.58 -1.41
C THR A 197 -9.33 -1.18 -0.58
N VAL A 198 -8.54 -0.20 -1.03
CA VAL A 198 -7.38 0.33 -0.27
C VAL A 198 -7.73 1.04 1.04
N ALA A 199 -9.01 1.38 1.25
CA ALA A 199 -9.53 1.95 2.50
C ALA A 199 -9.94 0.88 3.52
N SER A 200 -10.00 -0.40 3.11
CA SER A 200 -10.36 -1.53 3.96
C SER A 200 -9.41 -1.68 5.15
N GLU A 201 -9.94 -1.98 6.34
CA GLU A 201 -9.12 -2.35 7.49
C GLU A 201 -8.31 -3.63 7.21
N VAL A 202 -8.80 -4.54 6.36
CA VAL A 202 -8.05 -5.72 5.90
C VAL A 202 -6.75 -5.31 5.21
N MET A 203 -6.77 -4.24 4.40
CA MET A 203 -5.55 -3.71 3.77
C MET A 203 -4.55 -3.23 4.83
N ALA A 204 -5.03 -2.46 5.82
CA ALA A 204 -4.18 -1.96 6.89
C ALA A 204 -3.59 -3.09 7.74
N ILE A 205 -4.40 -4.10 8.08
CA ILE A 205 -3.99 -5.29 8.82
C ILE A 205 -2.95 -6.08 8.05
N LEU A 206 -3.19 -6.36 6.76
CA LEU A 206 -2.27 -7.13 5.93
C LEU A 206 -0.93 -6.39 5.73
N CYS A 207 -0.96 -5.05 5.66
CA CYS A 207 0.26 -4.25 5.61
C CYS A 207 1.08 -4.31 6.90
N LEU A 208 0.45 -4.54 8.06
CA LEU A 208 1.11 -4.58 9.36
C LEU A 208 1.40 -5.99 9.88
N ALA A 209 0.85 -7.02 9.25
CA ALA A 209 1.07 -8.41 9.63
C ALA A 209 2.52 -8.84 9.38
N GLU A 210 3.07 -9.66 10.27
CA GLU A 210 4.41 -10.24 10.10
C GLU A 210 4.42 -11.61 9.41
N ASP A 211 3.34 -12.37 9.60
CA ASP A 211 3.11 -13.66 8.98
C ASP A 211 1.61 -13.99 8.96
N LEU A 212 1.26 -15.19 8.46
CA LEU A 212 -0.12 -15.63 8.32
C LEU A 212 -0.82 -15.84 9.68
N ALA A 213 -0.08 -16.19 10.74
CA ALA A 213 -0.65 -16.38 12.07
C ALA A 213 -0.99 -15.02 12.70
N ASP A 214 -0.06 -14.06 12.66
CA ASP A 214 -0.31 -12.68 13.10
C ASP A 214 -1.44 -12.03 12.28
N LEU A 215 -1.49 -12.29 10.97
CA LEU A 215 -2.60 -11.85 10.11
C LEU A 215 -3.95 -12.36 10.65
N LYS A 216 -4.07 -13.67 10.88
CA LYS A 216 -5.30 -14.28 11.38
C LYS A 216 -5.72 -13.69 12.73
N ASP A 217 -4.78 -13.54 13.66
CA ASP A 217 -5.05 -12.98 15.00
C ASP A 217 -5.48 -11.51 14.95
N ARG A 218 -4.95 -10.72 13.99
CA ARG A 218 -5.41 -9.35 13.74
C ARG A 218 -6.80 -9.31 13.13
N LEU A 219 -7.07 -10.17 12.15
CA LEU A 219 -8.40 -10.28 11.52
C LEU A 219 -9.47 -10.64 12.55
N ALA A 220 -9.20 -11.57 13.46
CA ALA A 220 -10.13 -11.96 14.51
C ALA A 220 -10.54 -10.81 15.44
N ARG A 221 -9.70 -9.77 15.57
CA ARG A 221 -9.94 -8.60 16.45
C ARG A 221 -10.71 -7.46 15.79
N ILE A 222 -11.00 -7.56 14.49
CA ILE A 222 -11.81 -6.55 13.77
C ILE A 222 -13.17 -6.45 14.45
N ILE A 223 -13.59 -5.24 14.83
CA ILE A 223 -14.94 -4.98 15.34
C ILE A 223 -15.86 -4.72 14.16
N VAL A 224 -16.85 -5.59 13.95
CA VAL A 224 -17.76 -5.52 12.81
C VAL A 224 -19.10 -4.85 13.13
N ALA A 225 -19.56 -4.99 14.36
CA ALA A 225 -20.84 -4.45 14.80
C ALA A 225 -20.88 -4.27 16.33
N GLU A 226 -21.99 -3.72 16.82
CA GLU A 226 -22.31 -3.64 18.25
C GLU A 226 -23.66 -4.31 18.53
N THR A 227 -23.83 -4.83 19.75
CA THR A 227 -25.16 -5.17 20.27
C THR A 227 -25.98 -3.93 20.61
N ARG A 228 -27.26 -4.12 20.95
CA ARG A 228 -28.12 -3.04 21.50
C ARG A 228 -27.53 -2.41 22.77
N ASP A 229 -26.86 -3.21 23.59
CA ASP A 229 -26.18 -2.79 24.82
C ASP A 229 -24.78 -2.20 24.56
N ARG A 230 -24.42 -1.95 23.29
CA ARG A 230 -23.12 -1.40 22.85
C ARG A 230 -21.91 -2.30 23.18
N LYS A 231 -22.11 -3.61 23.26
CA LYS A 231 -20.98 -4.56 23.33
C LYS A 231 -20.43 -4.78 21.92
N PRO A 232 -19.10 -4.69 21.71
CA PRO A 232 -18.51 -4.92 20.40
C PRO A 232 -18.64 -6.40 20.01
N ILE A 233 -18.85 -6.64 18.72
CA ILE A 233 -18.85 -7.97 18.10
C ILE A 233 -17.73 -7.99 17.09
N THR A 234 -16.89 -9.01 17.16
CA THR A 234 -15.68 -9.15 16.36
C THR A 234 -15.85 -10.12 15.20
N ALA A 235 -14.93 -10.07 14.23
CA ALA A 235 -14.85 -11.08 13.18
C ALA A 235 -14.55 -12.49 13.73
N GLY A 236 -13.85 -12.59 14.87
CA GLY A 236 -13.64 -13.84 15.60
C GLY A 236 -14.93 -14.42 16.17
N ASP A 237 -15.84 -13.58 16.69
CA ASP A 237 -17.16 -14.01 17.17
C ASP A 237 -18.03 -14.58 16.04
N ILE A 238 -17.86 -14.03 14.82
CA ILE A 238 -18.48 -14.50 13.56
C ILE A 238 -17.73 -15.71 12.96
N LYS A 239 -16.55 -16.07 13.50
CA LYS A 239 -15.67 -17.15 13.03
C LYS A 239 -15.19 -16.96 11.58
N ALA A 240 -14.97 -15.71 11.17
CA ALA A 240 -14.58 -15.35 9.81
C ALA A 240 -13.05 -15.31 9.59
N ASP A 241 -12.28 -15.14 10.66
CA ASP A 241 -10.83 -14.92 10.67
C ASP A 241 -10.05 -15.98 9.89
N GLY A 242 -10.35 -17.26 10.10
CA GLY A 242 -9.67 -18.35 9.40
C GLY A 242 -9.93 -18.34 7.89
N ALA A 243 -11.19 -18.11 7.48
CA ALA A 243 -11.56 -18.08 6.07
C ALA A 243 -10.96 -16.86 5.35
N MET A 244 -10.97 -15.69 6.01
CA MET A 244 -10.30 -14.50 5.51
C MET A 244 -8.80 -14.71 5.37
N ALA A 245 -8.14 -15.33 6.35
CA ALA A 245 -6.70 -15.61 6.28
C ALA A 245 -6.34 -16.54 5.10
N VAL A 246 -7.17 -17.55 4.82
CA VAL A 246 -6.97 -18.44 3.67
C VAL A 246 -7.07 -17.68 2.34
N LEU A 247 -8.02 -16.76 2.20
CA LEU A 247 -8.14 -15.91 1.00
C LEU A 247 -6.90 -15.02 0.78
N LEU A 248 -6.20 -14.67 1.87
CA LEU A 248 -5.04 -13.78 1.85
C LEU A 248 -3.69 -14.51 1.86
N LYS A 249 -3.69 -15.85 1.83
CA LYS A 249 -2.47 -16.67 2.00
C LYS A 249 -1.37 -16.39 0.96
N ASP A 250 -1.77 -16.04 -0.26
CA ASP A 250 -0.85 -15.74 -1.36
C ASP A 250 -0.60 -14.22 -1.44
N ALA A 251 -1.60 -13.42 -1.09
CA ALA A 251 -1.52 -11.96 -1.05
C ALA A 251 -0.60 -11.41 0.04
N ILE A 252 -0.26 -12.19 1.08
CA ILE A 252 0.75 -11.78 2.09
C ILE A 252 2.19 -11.87 1.55
N GLN A 253 2.41 -12.61 0.46
CA GLN A 253 3.73 -12.81 -0.12
C GLN A 253 4.09 -11.61 -1.03
N PRO A 254 5.24 -10.95 -0.79
CA PRO A 254 5.61 -9.73 -1.47
C PRO A 254 5.97 -9.96 -2.94
N ASN A 255 5.67 -8.98 -3.79
CA ASN A 255 5.88 -9.07 -5.23
C ASN A 255 7.20 -8.42 -5.64
N LEU A 256 8.11 -9.22 -6.19
CA LEU A 256 9.35 -8.78 -6.80
C LEU A 256 9.10 -8.32 -8.24
N VAL A 257 9.62 -7.14 -8.55
CA VAL A 257 9.66 -6.47 -9.85
C VAL A 257 11.01 -5.75 -9.97
N GLN A 258 11.14 -4.82 -10.92
CA GLN A 258 12.38 -4.11 -11.17
C GLN A 258 12.15 -2.67 -11.62
N THR A 259 13.17 -1.82 -11.50
CA THR A 259 13.18 -0.50 -12.15
C THR A 259 13.51 -0.61 -13.64
N ILE A 260 13.38 0.49 -14.38
CA ILE A 260 13.85 0.58 -15.77
C ILE A 260 15.35 0.21 -15.89
N GLU A 261 16.14 0.49 -14.86
CA GLU A 261 17.57 0.16 -14.78
C GLU A 261 17.84 -1.22 -14.18
N ASN A 262 16.80 -2.04 -14.04
CA ASN A 262 16.85 -3.39 -13.50
C ASN A 262 17.34 -3.45 -12.03
N THR A 263 17.14 -2.39 -11.24
CA THR A 263 17.29 -2.41 -9.77
C THR A 263 16.14 -3.23 -9.18
N PRO A 264 16.38 -4.17 -8.26
CA PRO A 264 15.32 -4.93 -7.61
C PRO A 264 14.35 -4.04 -6.83
N ALA A 265 13.05 -4.24 -7.05
CA ALA A 265 11.99 -3.50 -6.36
C ALA A 265 10.91 -4.46 -5.85
N ILE A 266 10.40 -4.21 -4.66
CA ILE A 266 9.28 -4.93 -4.06
C ILE A 266 8.08 -3.99 -4.01
N VAL A 267 7.01 -4.34 -4.72
CA VAL A 267 5.74 -3.60 -4.71
C VAL A 267 4.71 -4.44 -3.98
N HIS A 268 4.23 -3.98 -2.83
CA HIS A 268 3.37 -4.83 -2.02
C HIS A 268 2.43 -4.03 -1.13
N LEU A 269 1.13 -4.17 -1.45
CA LEU A 269 0.01 -3.58 -0.72
C LEU A 269 0.04 -2.06 -0.68
N GLY A 270 -1.05 -1.40 -0.29
CA GLY A 270 -1.13 0.05 -0.35
C GLY A 270 -2.31 0.63 0.41
N PRO A 271 -2.21 0.84 1.73
CA PRO A 271 -3.28 1.44 2.50
C PRO A 271 -3.31 2.95 2.27
N PHE A 272 -4.47 3.54 2.55
CA PHE A 272 -4.58 4.98 2.68
C PHE A 272 -3.67 5.55 3.77
N ALA A 273 -3.29 6.81 3.59
CA ALA A 273 -2.38 7.52 4.50
C ALA A 273 -3.11 8.53 5.41
N ASN A 274 -4.44 8.66 5.29
CA ASN A 274 -5.29 9.48 6.16
C ASN A 274 -5.96 8.61 7.25
N ILE A 275 -6.80 7.65 6.86
CA ILE A 275 -7.50 6.72 7.76
C ILE A 275 -6.64 5.52 8.19
N ALA A 276 -5.51 5.31 7.51
CA ALA A 276 -4.52 4.28 7.85
C ALA A 276 -3.11 4.89 7.79
N HIS A 277 -2.08 4.03 7.81
CA HIS A 277 -0.68 4.41 7.99
C HIS A 277 0.08 4.75 6.70
N GLY A 278 -0.45 4.40 5.52
CA GLY A 278 0.10 4.88 4.25
C GLY A 278 1.45 4.30 3.82
N CYS A 279 1.83 3.10 4.26
CA CYS A 279 3.10 2.47 3.92
C CYS A 279 2.88 1.14 3.19
N ASN A 280 3.88 0.65 2.44
CA ASN A 280 3.88 -0.73 1.94
C ASN A 280 3.98 -1.73 3.11
N SER A 281 3.80 -3.02 2.84
CA SER A 281 3.76 -4.01 3.92
C SER A 281 5.06 -4.14 4.74
N VAL A 282 4.92 -4.54 6.01
CA VAL A 282 6.03 -4.92 6.90
C VAL A 282 6.82 -6.09 6.31
N VAL A 283 6.13 -7.13 5.84
CA VAL A 283 6.75 -8.31 5.19
C VAL A 283 7.67 -7.89 4.04
N ALA A 284 7.23 -6.98 3.18
CA ALA A 284 8.02 -6.49 2.05
C ALA A 284 9.27 -5.71 2.49
N THR A 285 9.12 -4.77 3.44
CA THR A 285 10.26 -4.00 3.96
C THR A 285 11.26 -4.89 4.70
N ARG A 286 10.77 -5.87 5.48
CA ARG A 286 11.64 -6.82 6.20
C ARG A 286 12.37 -7.73 5.20
N ALA A 287 11.68 -8.26 4.20
CA ALA A 287 12.30 -9.05 3.14
C ALA A 287 13.41 -8.25 2.43
N ALA A 288 13.13 -6.99 2.06
CA ALA A 288 14.11 -6.11 1.46
C ALA A 288 15.35 -5.93 2.35
N LEU A 289 15.17 -5.75 3.67
CA LEU A 289 16.28 -5.56 4.62
C LEU A 289 17.17 -6.80 4.76
N LYS A 290 16.60 -8.00 4.63
CA LYS A 290 17.37 -9.25 4.65
C LYS A 290 18.06 -9.58 3.32
N LEU A 291 17.68 -8.89 2.24
CA LEU A 291 18.14 -9.17 0.88
C LEU A 291 19.11 -8.11 0.35
N GLY A 292 18.98 -6.86 0.77
CA GLY A 292 19.84 -5.74 0.35
C GLY A 292 20.62 -5.10 1.50
N ASP A 293 21.72 -4.46 1.15
CA ASP A 293 22.52 -3.65 2.08
C ASP A 293 21.82 -2.32 2.40
N ILE A 294 21.05 -1.79 1.44
CA ILE A 294 20.28 -0.56 1.60
C ILE A 294 18.86 -0.77 1.08
N VAL A 295 17.87 -0.38 1.87
CA VAL A 295 16.46 -0.41 1.51
C VAL A 295 15.92 1.00 1.42
N VAL A 296 15.38 1.37 0.26
CA VAL A 296 14.71 2.65 0.07
C VAL A 296 13.21 2.42 0.03
N THR A 297 12.47 3.02 0.97
CA THR A 297 11.01 2.92 1.03
C THR A 297 10.37 4.29 1.20
N GLU A 298 9.05 4.38 1.17
CA GLU A 298 8.33 5.64 1.31
C GLU A 298 7.03 5.51 2.11
N ALA A 299 6.50 6.66 2.53
CA ALA A 299 5.17 6.78 3.13
C ALA A 299 4.30 7.80 2.37
N GLY A 300 2.98 7.59 2.33
CA GLY A 300 2.02 8.46 1.66
C GLY A 300 1.90 9.86 2.28
N PHE A 301 1.42 10.86 1.52
CA PHE A 301 1.37 12.28 1.92
C PHE A 301 2.75 12.87 2.31
N GLY A 302 2.78 13.97 3.08
CA GLY A 302 3.99 14.60 3.61
C GLY A 302 4.45 13.95 4.92
N ALA A 303 5.53 14.46 5.50
CA ALA A 303 6.14 13.90 6.71
C ALA A 303 5.24 14.03 7.96
N ASP A 304 4.37 15.04 8.00
CA ASP A 304 3.36 15.27 9.03
C ASP A 304 2.33 14.13 9.17
N LEU A 305 2.08 13.39 8.09
CA LEU A 305 1.18 12.23 8.09
C LEU A 305 1.93 10.93 7.84
N GLY A 306 2.60 10.83 6.69
CA GLY A 306 3.23 9.59 6.24
C GLY A 306 4.40 9.18 7.11
N ALA A 307 5.38 10.06 7.29
CA ALA A 307 6.56 9.75 8.09
C ALA A 307 6.20 9.56 9.56
N GLN A 308 5.35 10.43 10.12
CA GLN A 308 4.83 10.26 11.49
C GLN A 308 4.22 8.88 11.69
N LYS A 309 3.31 8.41 10.81
CA LYS A 309 2.70 7.08 10.92
C LYS A 309 3.67 5.95 10.61
N PHE A 310 4.64 6.17 9.73
CA PHE A 310 5.70 5.21 9.49
C PHE A 310 6.52 4.97 10.78
N PHE A 311 6.91 6.03 11.48
CA PHE A 311 7.65 5.90 12.75
C PHE A 311 6.76 5.38 13.90
N ASP A 312 5.61 6.03 14.14
CA ASP A 312 4.81 5.80 15.34
C ASP A 312 3.90 4.57 15.24
N ILE A 313 3.66 4.05 14.03
CA ILE A 313 2.84 2.85 13.81
C ILE A 313 3.69 1.73 13.24
N LYS A 314 4.21 1.88 12.01
CA LYS A 314 4.91 0.78 11.30
C LYS A 314 6.18 0.38 12.05
N CYS A 315 7.09 1.31 12.32
CA CYS A 315 8.34 1.04 13.05
C CYS A 315 8.07 0.57 14.48
N ARG A 316 7.16 1.22 15.20
CA ARG A 316 6.80 0.82 16.57
C ARG A 316 6.30 -0.63 16.64
N LEU A 317 5.42 -1.05 15.72
CA LEU A 317 4.83 -2.39 15.74
C LEU A 317 5.78 -3.47 15.22
N SER A 318 6.65 -3.15 14.26
CA SER A 318 7.51 -4.15 13.59
C SER A 318 8.96 -4.17 14.09
N GLY A 319 9.35 -3.19 14.89
CA GLY A 319 10.72 -2.99 15.37
C GLY A 319 11.70 -2.46 14.30
N LEU A 320 11.21 -2.02 13.13
CA LEU A 320 12.05 -1.44 12.08
C LEU A 320 12.75 -0.17 12.57
N LYS A 321 14.03 -0.02 12.23
CA LYS A 321 14.89 1.11 12.66
C LYS A 321 15.48 1.85 11.46
N PRO A 322 14.81 2.93 10.99
CA PRO A 322 15.31 3.77 9.92
C PRO A 322 16.65 4.40 10.29
N LYS A 323 17.59 4.40 9.35
CA LYS A 323 18.95 4.96 9.48
C LYS A 323 19.06 6.36 8.90
N ALA A 324 18.23 6.67 7.92
CA ALA A 324 18.15 7.98 7.30
C ALA A 324 16.72 8.27 6.82
N ALA A 325 16.41 9.56 6.66
CA ALA A 325 15.22 10.04 6.00
C ALA A 325 15.60 11.04 4.89
N VAL A 326 14.88 11.00 3.78
CA VAL A 326 15.00 11.94 2.66
C VAL A 326 13.69 12.71 2.57
N LEU A 327 13.77 14.03 2.69
CA LEU A 327 12.62 14.93 2.59
C LEU A 327 12.59 15.58 1.19
N VAL A 328 11.64 15.14 0.36
CA VAL A 328 11.47 15.66 -1.01
C VAL A 328 10.72 16.99 -1.00
N ALA A 329 11.27 17.97 -1.71
CA ALA A 329 10.68 19.28 -1.92
C ALA A 329 11.00 19.82 -3.32
N THR A 330 10.17 20.72 -3.83
CA THR A 330 10.42 21.40 -5.11
C THR A 330 10.23 22.90 -4.97
N ILE A 331 11.01 23.68 -5.73
CA ILE A 331 10.92 25.15 -5.74
C ILE A 331 9.49 25.61 -6.03
N ARG A 332 8.79 24.96 -6.95
CA ARG A 332 7.39 25.27 -7.29
C ARG A 332 6.45 25.04 -6.10
N SER A 333 6.58 23.92 -5.38
CA SER A 333 5.75 23.62 -4.21
C SER A 333 6.01 24.61 -3.07
N LEU A 334 7.27 24.99 -2.85
CA LEU A 334 7.61 26.01 -1.86
C LEU A 334 7.04 27.39 -2.25
N LYS A 335 7.13 27.81 -3.51
CA LYS A 335 6.47 29.04 -3.99
C LYS A 335 4.95 29.02 -3.76
N MET A 336 4.28 27.87 -3.96
CA MET A 336 2.85 27.74 -3.63
C MET A 336 2.57 27.95 -2.14
N ASN A 337 3.40 27.36 -1.26
CA ASN A 337 3.29 27.60 0.18
C ASN A 337 3.55 29.07 0.55
N GLY A 338 4.34 29.80 -0.26
CA GLY A 338 4.56 31.23 -0.15
C GLY A 338 3.48 32.13 -0.76
N GLY A 339 2.36 31.55 -1.24
CA GLY A 339 1.17 32.25 -1.75
C GLY A 339 1.06 32.36 -3.27
N VAL A 340 1.94 31.71 -4.05
CA VAL A 340 1.89 31.76 -5.52
C VAL A 340 0.85 30.79 -6.06
N ALA A 341 -0.02 31.26 -6.96
CA ALA A 341 -1.03 30.43 -7.62
C ALA A 341 -0.38 29.40 -8.56
N LYS A 342 -1.06 28.27 -8.79
CA LYS A 342 -0.54 27.15 -9.60
C LYS A 342 -0.09 27.59 -11.01
N THR A 343 -0.81 28.53 -11.61
CA THR A 343 -0.55 29.04 -12.97
C THR A 343 0.72 29.87 -13.08
N ASP A 344 1.22 30.44 -11.97
CA ASP A 344 2.26 31.47 -11.98
C ASP A 344 3.61 30.93 -11.47
N LEU A 345 3.74 29.60 -11.39
CA LEU A 345 4.90 28.92 -10.81
C LEU A 345 6.13 28.89 -11.70
N HIS A 346 6.05 29.35 -12.95
CA HIS A 346 7.18 29.34 -13.88
C HIS A 346 8.12 30.52 -13.66
N ALA A 347 7.60 31.68 -13.27
CA ALA A 347 8.41 32.87 -13.01
C ALA A 347 9.28 32.69 -11.75
N GLU A 348 10.49 33.23 -11.78
CA GLU A 348 11.32 33.33 -10.58
C GLU A 348 10.63 34.19 -9.52
N ASN A 349 10.67 33.74 -8.25
CA ASN A 349 10.13 34.50 -7.12
C ASN A 349 10.80 34.03 -5.82
N ILE A 350 11.91 34.69 -5.47
CA ILE A 350 12.70 34.35 -4.29
C ILE A 350 11.94 34.67 -2.99
N ASP A 351 11.20 35.77 -2.96
CA ASP A 351 10.44 36.15 -1.76
C ASP A 351 9.36 35.11 -1.41
N ALA A 352 8.62 34.60 -2.41
CA ALA A 352 7.67 33.53 -2.20
C ALA A 352 8.34 32.22 -1.78
N LEU A 353 9.49 31.89 -2.38
CA LEU A 353 10.27 30.72 -1.98
C LEU A 353 10.68 30.81 -0.51
N THR A 354 11.22 31.95 -0.07
CA THR A 354 11.62 32.19 1.32
C THR A 354 10.44 32.14 2.28
N ARG A 355 9.30 32.76 1.94
CA ARG A 355 8.07 32.65 2.75
C ARG A 355 7.57 31.22 2.87
N GLY A 356 7.62 30.44 1.78
CA GLY A 356 7.17 29.06 1.75
C GLY A 356 8.13 28.06 2.40
N ALA A 357 9.40 28.44 2.60
CA ALA A 357 10.42 27.60 3.23
C ALA A 357 10.06 27.19 4.67
N VAL A 358 9.17 27.92 5.35
CA VAL A 358 8.64 27.54 6.67
C VAL A 358 8.01 26.14 6.66
N ASN A 359 7.48 25.69 5.52
CA ASN A 359 6.90 24.34 5.41
C ASN A 359 7.99 23.27 5.51
N ILE A 360 9.03 23.34 4.66
CA ILE A 360 10.13 22.37 4.70
C ILE A 360 10.90 22.45 6.03
N GLN A 361 11.09 23.65 6.57
CA GLN A 361 11.76 23.86 7.86
C GLN A 361 11.05 23.16 9.02
N ARG A 362 9.72 23.08 9.01
CA ARG A 362 8.95 22.37 10.03
C ARG A 362 9.04 20.84 9.90
N HIS A 363 9.24 20.33 8.69
CA HIS A 363 9.36 18.88 8.44
C HIS A 363 10.76 18.34 8.73
N ILE A 364 11.79 19.20 8.70
CA ILE A 364 13.18 18.89 9.11
C ILE A 364 13.25 18.81 10.63
#